data_AF-A0A6G7YML7-F1
#
_entry.id   AF-A0A6G7YML7-F1
#
_cell.length_a   1.000
_cell.length_b   1.000
_cell.length_c   1.000
_cell.angle_alpha   90.00
_cell.angle_beta   90.00
_cell.angle_gamma   90.00
#
_symmetry.space_group_name_H-M   'P 1'
#
loop_
_entity.id
_entity.type
_entity.pdbx_description
1 polymer ?
#
loop_
_entity_poly.entity_id
_entity_poly.type
_entity_poly.pdbx_seq_one_letter_code
_entity_poly.pdbx_strand_id
1 'polypeptide(L)'
;MLLAAVLPATGLLAPTAPLAAARVSTATAACERVKTQYAAANHFPVSVVAFCDPIESADSPEGFYVLALHSNRKCDGICSTNMGWFAVKKRTGRVFEWDVVEMRLGGPLRPRY
;
A
#
# COMPACT_ATOMS: atom_id res chain seq x y z
N MET A 1 56.71 -28.92 3.07
CA MET A 1 56.01 -27.62 3.01
C MET A 1 54.86 -27.77 2.01
N LEU A 2 53.61 -27.87 2.49
CA LEU A 2 52.42 -27.96 1.62
C LEU A 2 51.96 -26.53 1.24
N LEU A 3 51.82 -26.25 -0.06
CA LEU A 3 51.14 -25.06 -0.56
C LEU A 3 49.61 -25.26 -0.46
N ALA A 4 48.92 -24.39 0.27
CA ALA A 4 47.47 -24.31 0.26
C ALA A 4 47.01 -23.42 -0.92
N ALA A 5 46.24 -23.99 -1.85
CA ALA A 5 45.62 -23.26 -2.95
C ALA A 5 44.33 -22.56 -2.47
N VAL A 6 44.28 -21.24 -2.63
CA VAL A 6 43.13 -20.40 -2.27
C VAL A 6 42.19 -20.35 -3.49
N LEU A 7 40.99 -20.90 -3.34
CA LEU A 7 39.91 -20.81 -4.35
C LEU A 7 39.16 -19.47 -4.19
N PRO A 8 38.93 -18.70 -5.26
CA PRO A 8 38.13 -17.50 -5.20
C PRO A 8 36.64 -17.86 -5.17
N ALA A 9 35.91 -17.39 -4.16
CA ALA A 9 34.47 -17.49 -4.06
C ALA A 9 33.81 -16.48 -5.02
N THR A 10 33.33 -16.93 -6.17
CA THR A 10 32.46 -16.15 -7.06
C THR A 10 31.08 -16.01 -6.43
N GLY A 11 30.84 -14.88 -5.77
CA GLY A 11 29.52 -14.49 -5.28
C GLY A 11 28.58 -14.18 -6.45
N LEU A 12 27.56 -15.02 -6.65
CA LEU A 12 26.42 -14.72 -7.52
C LEU A 12 25.58 -13.61 -6.90
N LEU A 13 25.70 -12.39 -7.43
CA LEU A 13 24.74 -11.31 -7.21
C LEU A 13 23.44 -11.67 -7.95
N ALA A 14 22.44 -12.16 -7.22
CA ALA A 14 21.10 -12.34 -7.77
C ALA A 14 20.49 -10.95 -8.07
N PRO A 15 19.98 -10.70 -9.28
CA PRO A 15 19.32 -9.45 -9.60
C PRO A 15 18.04 -9.32 -8.77
N THR A 16 17.99 -8.31 -7.90
CA THR A 16 16.77 -7.89 -7.22
C THR A 16 15.86 -7.25 -8.27
N ALA A 17 14.95 -8.04 -8.84
CA ALA A 17 13.88 -7.47 -9.67
C ALA A 17 13.13 -6.44 -8.81
N PRO A 18 12.94 -5.20 -9.29
CA PRO A 18 12.10 -4.25 -8.59
C PRO A 18 10.74 -4.91 -8.43
N LEU A 19 10.22 -4.94 -7.20
CA LEU A 19 8.93 -5.53 -6.86
C LEU A 19 7.84 -4.73 -7.60
N ALA A 20 7.67 -5.00 -8.89
CA ALA A 20 6.68 -4.36 -9.73
C ALA A 20 5.35 -4.54 -9.00
N ALA A 21 4.70 -3.41 -8.72
CA ALA A 21 3.58 -3.43 -7.81
C ALA A 21 2.53 -4.45 -8.33
N ALA A 22 2.34 -5.51 -7.54
CA ALA A 22 1.64 -6.71 -7.95
C ALA A 22 0.17 -6.41 -8.25
N ARG A 23 -0.39 -7.15 -9.21
CA ARG A 23 -1.83 -7.11 -9.50
C ARG A 23 -2.61 -7.39 -8.22
N VAL A 24 -3.68 -6.63 -8.01
CA VAL A 24 -4.62 -6.76 -6.90
C VAL A 24 -5.94 -7.24 -7.46
N SER A 25 -6.43 -8.37 -6.97
CA SER A 25 -7.64 -9.05 -7.47
C SER A 25 -8.83 -9.02 -6.50
N THR A 26 -8.64 -8.50 -5.27
CA THR A 26 -9.70 -8.42 -4.26
C THR A 26 -9.61 -7.10 -3.48
N ALA A 27 -10.74 -6.67 -2.88
CA ALA A 27 -10.78 -5.50 -2.01
C ALA A 27 -9.89 -5.68 -0.76
N THR A 28 -9.83 -6.90 -0.20
CA THR A 28 -8.94 -7.25 0.92
C THR A 28 -7.48 -7.05 0.56
N ALA A 29 -7.04 -7.53 -0.61
CA ALA A 29 -5.67 -7.33 -1.08
C ALA A 29 -5.37 -5.85 -1.36
N ALA A 30 -6.37 -5.08 -1.81
CA ALA A 30 -6.27 -3.63 -1.95
C ALA A 30 -6.09 -2.95 -0.58
N CYS A 31 -6.86 -3.36 0.43
CA CYS A 31 -6.75 -2.83 1.79
C CYS A 31 -5.35 -3.05 2.36
N GLU A 32 -4.83 -4.28 2.33
CA GLU A 32 -3.48 -4.57 2.84
C GLU A 32 -2.39 -3.78 2.09
N ARG A 33 -2.59 -3.57 0.79
CA ARG A 33 -1.70 -2.73 -0.02
C ARG A 33 -1.70 -1.27 0.44
N VAL A 34 -2.88 -0.68 0.67
CA VAL A 34 -3.01 0.69 1.15
C VAL A 34 -2.45 0.82 2.56
N LYS A 35 -2.80 -0.08 3.48
CA LYS A 35 -2.28 -0.10 4.86
C LYS A 35 -0.76 -0.02 4.87
N THR A 36 -0.11 -0.91 4.12
CA THR A 36 1.35 -0.98 4.05
C THR A 36 1.96 0.29 3.45
N GLN A 37 1.45 0.76 2.31
CA GLN A 37 2.01 1.95 1.65
C GLN A 37 1.76 3.24 2.43
N TYR A 38 0.58 3.39 3.03
CA TYR A 38 0.22 4.56 3.82
C TYR A 38 1.04 4.63 5.11
N ALA A 39 1.22 3.50 5.81
CA ALA A 39 2.08 3.44 6.98
C ALA A 39 3.54 3.78 6.66
N ALA A 40 4.07 3.21 5.57
CA ALA A 40 5.42 3.52 5.10
C ALA A 40 5.57 5.00 4.72
N ALA A 41 4.59 5.57 4.01
CA ALA A 41 4.62 6.96 3.55
C ALA A 41 4.57 7.99 4.69
N ASN A 42 4.03 7.60 5.85
CA ASN A 42 3.83 8.47 7.02
C ASN A 42 4.69 8.05 8.22
N HIS A 43 5.63 7.12 8.05
CA HIS A 43 6.60 6.70 9.07
C HIS A 43 5.98 6.20 10.39
N PHE A 44 4.90 5.41 10.31
CA PHE A 44 4.29 4.79 11.49
C PHE A 44 4.12 3.28 11.28
N PRO A 45 3.96 2.48 12.35
CA PRO A 45 3.78 1.03 12.20
C PRO A 45 2.42 0.69 11.59
N VAL A 46 2.36 -0.30 10.70
CA VAL A 46 1.09 -0.72 10.05
C VAL A 46 -0.02 -1.05 11.06
N SER A 47 0.35 -1.44 12.28
CA SER A 47 -0.57 -1.79 13.37
C SER A 47 -1.45 -0.63 13.85
N VAL A 48 -1.11 0.64 13.56
CA VAL A 48 -2.03 1.75 13.83
C VAL A 48 -3.20 1.84 12.85
N VAL A 49 -3.14 1.10 11.74
CA VAL A 49 -4.23 1.00 10.77
C VAL A 49 -5.05 -0.25 11.05
N ALA A 50 -6.33 -0.08 11.34
CA ALA A 50 -7.23 -1.15 11.73
C ALA A 50 -7.78 -1.90 10.50
N PHE A 51 -8.66 -1.23 9.75
CA PHE A 51 -9.42 -1.83 8.65
C PHE A 51 -9.63 -0.83 7.51
N CYS A 52 -10.23 -1.31 6.43
CA CYS A 52 -10.68 -0.47 5.33
C CYS A 52 -12.17 -0.71 5.04
N ASP A 53 -12.88 0.35 4.69
CA ASP A 53 -14.25 0.28 4.18
C ASP A 53 -14.23 0.45 2.66
N PRO A 54 -14.46 -0.61 1.87
CA PRO A 54 -14.47 -0.52 0.41
C PRO A 54 -15.74 0.18 -0.09
N ILE A 55 -15.60 1.00 -1.13
CA ILE A 55 -16.74 1.40 -1.96
C ILE A 55 -17.10 0.23 -2.87
N GLU A 56 -18.40 0.03 -3.09
CA GLU A 56 -18.90 -0.97 -4.01
C GLU A 56 -18.32 -0.80 -5.41
N SER A 57 -18.13 -1.92 -6.10
CA SER A 57 -17.47 -1.91 -7.40
C SER A 57 -18.22 -1.13 -8.48
N ALA A 58 -19.55 -1.01 -8.33
CA ALA A 58 -20.42 -0.24 -9.23
C ALA A 58 -20.21 1.28 -9.10
N ASP A 59 -19.80 1.74 -7.91
CA ASP A 59 -19.57 3.16 -7.61
C ASP A 59 -18.08 3.54 -7.66
N SER A 60 -17.23 2.58 -8.00
CA SER A 60 -15.79 2.77 -8.17
C SER A 60 -15.43 3.00 -9.64
N PRO A 61 -14.46 3.86 -9.96
CA PRO A 61 -13.97 4.00 -11.32
C PRO A 61 -13.36 2.69 -11.82
N GLU A 62 -13.54 2.42 -13.13
CA GLU A 62 -13.08 1.19 -13.75
C GLU A 62 -11.57 0.97 -13.53
N GLY A 63 -11.21 -0.26 -13.15
CA GLY A 63 -9.81 -0.63 -12.94
C GLY A 63 -9.24 -0.24 -11.57
N PHE A 64 -10.08 0.25 -10.65
CA PHE A 64 -9.67 0.57 -9.27
C PHE A 64 -10.51 -0.16 -8.21
N TYR A 65 -9.91 -0.36 -7.04
CA TYR A 65 -10.64 -0.52 -5.79
C TYR A 65 -10.55 0.80 -5.03
N VAL A 66 -11.68 1.38 -4.62
CA VAL A 66 -11.71 2.57 -3.77
C VAL A 66 -12.08 2.17 -2.35
N LEU A 67 -11.37 2.69 -1.35
CA LEU A 67 -11.60 2.37 0.05
C LEU A 67 -11.27 3.55 0.98
N ALA A 68 -11.99 3.65 2.10
CA ALA A 68 -11.59 4.46 3.24
C ALA A 68 -10.65 3.65 4.14
N LEU A 69 -9.63 4.30 4.71
CA LEU A 69 -8.68 3.68 5.63
C LEU A 69 -8.97 4.13 7.06
N HIS A 70 -9.08 3.22 8.01
CA HIS A 70 -9.42 3.55 9.39
C HIS A 70 -8.29 3.21 10.37
N SER A 71 -8.02 4.11 11.31
CA SER A 71 -7.07 3.88 12.41
C SER A 71 -7.66 3.01 13.50
N ASN A 72 -6.80 2.42 14.34
CA ASN A 72 -7.18 1.72 15.56
C ASN A 72 -7.37 2.67 16.77
N ARG A 73 -7.36 3.99 16.56
CA ARG A 73 -7.51 4.95 17.66
C ARG A 73 -8.88 4.77 18.31
N LYS A 74 -8.92 4.82 19.63
CA LYS A 74 -10.19 4.99 20.34
C LYS A 74 -10.71 6.39 20.08
N CYS A 75 -12.01 6.48 19.86
CA CYS A 75 -12.66 7.68 19.37
C CYS A 75 -14.03 7.75 20.06
N ASP A 76 -14.21 8.75 20.94
CA ASP A 76 -15.44 8.95 21.72
C ASP A 76 -16.11 10.28 21.31
N GLY A 77 -17.45 10.32 21.39
CA GLY A 77 -18.25 11.49 20.99
C GLY A 77 -18.29 11.70 19.48
N ILE A 78 -18.34 12.96 19.04
CA ILE A 78 -18.32 13.32 17.61
C ILE A 78 -16.88 13.29 17.11
N CYS A 79 -16.46 12.16 16.55
CA CYS A 79 -15.10 11.97 16.07
C CYS A 79 -15.03 10.94 14.93
N SER A 80 -13.91 10.89 14.19
CA SER A 80 -13.71 9.94 13.09
C SER A 80 -12.37 9.23 13.18
N THR A 81 -12.34 7.92 12.91
CA THR A 81 -11.10 7.14 12.78
C THR A 81 -10.54 7.15 11.35
N ASN A 82 -11.24 7.78 10.40
CA ASN A 82 -10.86 7.84 9.00
C ASN A 82 -9.51 8.57 8.83
N MET A 83 -8.56 7.89 8.19
CA MET A 83 -7.21 8.35 7.88
C MET A 83 -7.09 8.85 6.44
N GLY A 84 -8.14 8.68 5.62
CA GLY A 84 -8.18 9.11 4.24
C GLY A 84 -8.87 8.10 3.33
N TRP A 85 -9.11 8.53 2.09
CA TRP A 85 -9.66 7.72 1.02
C TRP A 85 -8.60 7.44 -0.03
N PHE A 86 -8.60 6.22 -0.56
CA PHE A 86 -7.57 5.75 -1.46
C PHE A 86 -8.15 4.94 -2.60
N ALA A 87 -7.51 5.04 -3.76
CA ALA A 87 -7.79 4.24 -4.93
C ALA A 87 -6.58 3.35 -5.26
N VAL A 88 -6.81 2.05 -5.40
CA VAL A 88 -5.80 1.05 -5.75
C VAL A 88 -6.01 0.57 -7.18
N LYS A 89 -5.04 0.82 -8.05
CA LYS A 89 -5.13 0.41 -9.46
C LYS A 89 -4.97 -1.11 -9.58
N LYS A 90 -6.05 -1.84 -9.92
CA LYS A 90 -6.12 -3.32 -9.95
C LYS A 90 -4.92 -3.96 -10.65
N ARG A 91 -4.57 -3.47 -11.86
CA ARG A 91 -3.49 -4.05 -12.68
C ARG A 91 -2.11 -3.94 -12.05
N THR A 92 -1.86 -2.91 -11.26
CA THR A 92 -0.51 -2.51 -10.82
C THR A 92 -0.37 -2.36 -9.32
N GLY A 93 -1.43 -2.49 -8.53
CA GLY A 93 -1.40 -2.24 -7.08
C GLY A 93 -0.89 -0.86 -6.65
N ARG A 94 -0.80 0.12 -7.56
CA ARG A 94 -0.41 1.50 -7.25
C ARG A 94 -1.53 2.17 -6.47
N VAL A 95 -1.17 2.84 -5.38
CA VAL A 95 -2.10 3.56 -4.51
C VAL A 95 -2.08 5.05 -4.87
N PHE A 96 -3.27 5.62 -4.93
CA PHE A 96 -3.53 7.03 -5.15
C PHE A 96 -4.43 7.52 -4.03
N GLU A 97 -4.33 8.81 -3.70
CA GLU A 97 -5.34 9.48 -2.91
C GLU A 97 -6.66 9.50 -3.70
N TRP A 98 -7.79 9.41 -3.01
CA TRP A 98 -9.12 9.54 -3.59
C TRP A 98 -9.82 10.74 -2.97
N ASP A 99 -10.28 11.66 -3.81
CA ASP A 99 -11.10 12.78 -3.38
C ASP A 99 -12.56 12.28 -3.36
N VAL A 100 -13.03 11.89 -2.18
CA VAL A 100 -14.39 11.34 -2.01
C VAL A 100 -15.47 12.41 -2.18
N VAL A 101 -15.13 13.69 -2.02
CA VAL A 101 -16.09 14.79 -2.16
C VAL A 101 -16.38 15.03 -3.64
N GLU A 102 -15.32 15.10 -4.45
CA GLU A 102 -15.42 15.31 -5.90
C GLU A 102 -15.47 14.01 -6.70
N MET A 103 -15.47 12.86 -6.02
CA MET A 103 -15.46 11.51 -6.60
C MET A 103 -14.42 11.32 -7.72
N ARG A 104 -13.18 11.76 -7.45
CA ARG A 104 -12.09 11.76 -8.44
C ARG A 104 -10.76 11.27 -7.91
N LEU A 105 -9.92 10.80 -8.83
CA LEU A 105 -8.58 10.34 -8.53
C LEU A 105 -7.66 11.52 -8.18
N GLY A 106 -6.99 11.42 -7.04
CA GLY A 106 -5.95 12.34 -6.60
C GLY A 106 -4.55 11.94 -7.07
N GLY A 107 -3.54 12.49 -6.40
CA GLY A 107 -2.14 12.17 -6.66
C GLY A 107 -1.77 10.74 -6.24
N PRO A 108 -0.65 10.20 -6.76
CA PRO A 108 -0.10 8.96 -6.23
C PRO A 108 0.28 9.15 -4.76
N LEU A 109 0.04 8.14 -3.93
CA LEU A 109 0.50 8.15 -2.54
C LEU A 109 2.03 8.17 -2.53
N ARG A 110 2.61 9.18 -1.89
CA ARG A 110 4.06 9.41 -1.82
C ARG A 110 4.49 9.55 -0.36
N PRO A 111 5.75 9.22 -0.04
CA PRO A 111 6.32 9.54 1.26
C PRO A 111 6.20 11.04 1.55
N ARG A 112 5.79 11.36 2.77
CA ARG A 112 5.79 12.72 3.30
C ARG A 112 7.10 12.89 4.08
N TYR A 113 8.01 13.70 3.55
CA TYR A 113 9.30 14.06 4.16
C TYR A 113 9.15 15.33 4.98
#